data_AF-A0A6S7I5S0-F1
#
_entry.id   AF-A0A6S7I5S0-F1
#
_cell.length_a   1.000
_cell.length_b   1.000
_cell.length_c   1.000
_cell.angle_alpha   90.00
_cell.angle_beta   90.00
_cell.angle_gamma   90.00
#
_symmetry.space_group_name_H-M   'P 1'
#
loop_
_entity.id
_entity.type
_entity.pdbx_description
1 polymer ?
#
loop_
_entity_poly.entity_id
_entity_poly.type
_entity_poly.pdbx_seq_one_letter_code
_entity_poly.pdbx_strand_id
1 'polypeptide(L)'
;MSRCKKFRSLVHDIDCEKKCCENKPRIDRCEDMLKSYEILTNPESMANQENPLSHAFKLTREIGNQKKINLQVKSELEAFYRKSRKFTVDLLDVCENNQEVTVLLNFDEDDLSEKKKIKILMEAVVAKHKEFIAHRHVQQLLHTIEHPSWPWSIIEFLPGILKYILYTLTFPIWAFVFIFWRDCDILWLQKMSHFMATPFGKFVSHTSHYCAFVVLLFISSAREYHEPSVIEYLLSAIVWSMCIQQFLIFWKETCCWRCCCYFHSRWNQVLTVMLIGFVISDLLWLIGSTAVGGWPVDKLESASDMAGHRILLLANSFFSISTVMSVFYLGNFWRVNSKSGPLQLSTLRMFKDIRKFLMIFLGVFLAFSLGVRNIYSYRNKLEAIYGNGTAQSVEDELST
;
A
#
# COMPACT_ATOMS: atom_id res chain seq x y z
N MET A 1 -21.26 -7.32 -28.33
CA MET A 1 -20.02 -7.89 -28.94
C MET A 1 -18.95 -8.06 -27.86
N SER A 2 -18.93 -9.25 -27.30
CA SER A 2 -18.02 -9.72 -26.24
C SER A 2 -16.60 -9.87 -26.76
N ARG A 3 -15.65 -9.10 -26.23
CA ARG A 3 -14.21 -9.37 -26.41
C ARG A 3 -13.48 -9.32 -25.06
N CYS A 4 -13.95 -10.14 -24.12
CA CYS A 4 -13.12 -10.56 -23.01
C CYS A 4 -12.14 -11.60 -23.57
N LYS A 5 -10.88 -11.22 -23.81
CA LYS A 5 -9.78 -12.18 -24.00
C LYS A 5 -9.62 -12.97 -22.69
N LYS A 6 -10.49 -13.96 -22.50
CA LYS A 6 -10.44 -14.91 -21.38
C LYS A 6 -9.11 -15.65 -21.53
N PHE A 7 -8.20 -15.46 -20.57
CA PHE A 7 -6.95 -16.21 -20.49
C PHE A 7 -7.27 -17.70 -20.73
N ARG A 8 -6.63 -18.34 -21.71
CA ARG A 8 -6.79 -19.77 -21.96
C ARG A 8 -6.24 -20.49 -20.72
N SER A 9 -7.14 -21.02 -19.88
CA SER A 9 -6.76 -21.79 -18.69
C SER A 9 -5.99 -23.03 -19.12
N LEU A 10 -4.94 -23.38 -18.38
CA LEU A 10 -4.09 -24.55 -18.66
C LEU A 10 -4.86 -25.86 -18.47
N VAL A 11 -5.79 -25.87 -17.52
CA VAL A 11 -6.64 -27.01 -17.16
C VAL A 11 -8.10 -26.53 -17.15
N HIS A 12 -9.05 -27.44 -17.38
CA HIS A 12 -10.47 -27.18 -17.23
C HIS A 12 -10.86 -27.08 -15.75
N ASP A 13 -11.75 -26.16 -15.40
CA ASP A 13 -12.27 -26.04 -14.03
C ASP A 13 -13.24 -27.19 -13.67
N ILE A 14 -13.45 -27.47 -12.39
CA ILE A 14 -14.37 -28.51 -11.89
C ILE A 14 -15.81 -28.21 -12.32
N ASP A 15 -16.16 -26.92 -12.39
CA ASP A 15 -17.48 -26.42 -12.78
C ASP A 15 -17.49 -25.94 -14.25
N CYS A 16 -16.69 -26.55 -15.13
CA CYS A 16 -16.62 -26.18 -16.54
C CYS A 16 -17.90 -26.58 -17.32
N GLU A 17 -18.60 -25.59 -17.87
CA GLU A 17 -19.82 -25.75 -18.68
C GLU A 17 -19.58 -26.08 -20.16
N LYS A 18 -18.35 -26.48 -20.54
CA LYS A 18 -18.08 -26.84 -21.94
C LYS A 18 -18.68 -28.21 -22.25
N LYS A 19 -19.16 -28.40 -23.50
CA LYS A 19 -19.70 -29.68 -24.01
C LYS A 19 -18.81 -30.90 -23.74
N CYS A 20 -17.49 -30.73 -23.66
CA CYS A 20 -16.55 -31.82 -23.34
C CYS A 20 -16.58 -32.29 -21.86
N CYS A 21 -17.21 -31.52 -20.96
CA CYS A 21 -17.28 -31.77 -19.51
C CYS A 21 -18.71 -32.01 -19.01
N GLU A 22 -19.72 -31.75 -19.84
CA GLU A 22 -21.16 -31.75 -19.49
C GLU A 22 -21.66 -33.11 -19.00
N ASN A 23 -21.13 -34.21 -19.56
CA ASN A 23 -21.56 -35.57 -19.24
C ASN A 23 -20.72 -36.29 -18.17
N LYS A 24 -19.68 -35.66 -17.61
CA LYS A 24 -18.83 -36.27 -16.57
C LYS A 24 -19.35 -35.91 -15.17
N PRO A 25 -19.38 -36.83 -14.19
CA PRO A 25 -19.75 -36.47 -12.82
C PRO A 25 -18.68 -35.54 -12.20
N ARG A 26 -19.09 -34.76 -11.19
CA ARG A 26 -18.21 -33.75 -10.57
C ARG A 26 -16.95 -34.34 -9.95
N ILE A 27 -17.03 -35.54 -9.39
CA ILE A 27 -15.90 -36.24 -8.75
C ILE A 27 -14.85 -36.61 -9.81
N ASP A 28 -15.25 -37.23 -10.91
CA ASP A 28 -14.34 -37.58 -12.01
C ASP A 28 -13.69 -36.33 -12.61
N ARG A 29 -14.43 -35.23 -12.77
CA ARG A 29 -13.85 -33.95 -13.21
C ARG A 29 -12.80 -33.42 -12.24
N CYS A 30 -13.02 -33.61 -10.94
CA CYS A 30 -12.06 -33.24 -9.91
C CYS A 30 -10.79 -34.10 -9.98
N GLU A 31 -10.93 -35.42 -10.12
CA GLU A 31 -9.79 -36.33 -10.30
C GLU A 31 -8.99 -36.01 -11.57
N ASP A 32 -9.68 -35.78 -12.70
CA ASP A 32 -9.06 -35.41 -13.96
C ASP A 32 -8.26 -34.10 -13.84
N MET A 33 -8.80 -33.11 -13.13
CA MET A 33 -8.09 -31.87 -12.84
C MET A 33 -6.82 -32.13 -12.02
N LEU A 34 -6.90 -32.93 -10.95
CA LEU A 34 -5.76 -33.22 -10.10
C LEU A 34 -4.67 -33.99 -10.87
N LYS A 35 -5.05 -35.01 -11.65
CA LYS A 35 -4.13 -35.75 -12.53
C LYS A 35 -3.46 -34.83 -13.57
N SER A 36 -4.21 -33.89 -14.14
CA SER A 36 -3.67 -32.89 -15.07
C SER A 36 -2.62 -32.01 -14.40
N TYR A 37 -2.90 -31.49 -13.20
CA TYR A 37 -1.93 -30.68 -12.46
C TYR A 37 -0.73 -31.48 -11.98
N GLU A 38 -0.90 -32.76 -11.66
CA GLU A 38 0.20 -33.64 -11.32
C GLU A 38 1.18 -33.77 -12.49
N ILE A 39 0.68 -34.08 -13.69
CA ILE A 39 1.50 -34.19 -14.90
C ILE A 39 2.21 -32.87 -15.21
N LEU A 40 1.47 -31.75 -15.16
CA LEU A 40 2.03 -30.42 -15.47
C LEU A 40 3.04 -29.92 -14.44
N THR A 41 2.97 -30.38 -13.18
CA THR A 41 3.91 -30.00 -12.12
C THR A 41 5.08 -30.97 -11.98
N ASN A 42 5.16 -32.00 -12.82
CA ASN A 42 6.34 -32.86 -12.88
C ASN A 42 7.54 -32.06 -13.42
N PRO A 43 8.73 -32.15 -12.79
CA PRO A 43 9.92 -31.39 -13.18
C PRO A 43 10.29 -31.58 -14.66
N GLU A 44 10.22 -32.81 -15.17
CA GLU A 44 10.49 -33.14 -16.57
C GLU A 44 9.54 -32.41 -17.53
N SER A 45 8.24 -32.39 -17.22
CA SER A 45 7.24 -31.70 -18.03
C SER A 45 7.46 -30.19 -18.05
N MET A 46 7.83 -29.61 -16.90
CA MET A 46 8.14 -28.18 -16.78
C MET A 46 9.44 -27.80 -17.49
N ALA A 47 10.47 -28.66 -17.43
CA ALA A 47 11.76 -28.45 -18.07
C ALA A 47 11.68 -28.54 -19.61
N ASN A 48 10.79 -29.39 -20.14
CA ASN A 48 10.61 -29.58 -21.59
C ASN A 48 9.89 -28.42 -22.30
N GLN A 49 9.49 -27.36 -21.58
CA GLN A 49 8.84 -26.19 -22.19
C GLN A 49 9.89 -25.22 -22.76
N GLU A 50 9.56 -24.50 -23.83
CA GLU A 50 10.46 -23.50 -24.45
C GLU A 50 10.97 -22.44 -23.46
N ASN A 51 10.13 -22.03 -22.50
CA ASN A 51 10.48 -21.10 -21.43
C ASN A 51 10.05 -21.67 -20.06
N PRO A 52 10.91 -22.45 -19.39
CA PRO A 52 10.53 -23.22 -18.20
C PRO A 52 10.11 -22.32 -17.02
N LEU A 53 10.81 -21.20 -16.81
CA LEU A 53 10.49 -20.25 -15.74
C LEU A 53 9.14 -19.56 -15.93
N SER A 54 8.89 -18.99 -17.11
CA SER A 54 7.61 -18.31 -17.41
C SER A 54 6.44 -19.31 -17.34
N HIS A 55 6.64 -20.53 -17.83
CA HIS A 55 5.65 -21.61 -17.68
C HIS A 55 5.36 -21.93 -16.21
N ALA A 56 6.39 -22.14 -15.38
CA ALA A 56 6.25 -22.41 -13.96
C ALA A 56 5.53 -21.28 -13.20
N PHE A 57 5.84 -20.01 -13.52
CA PHE A 57 5.17 -18.85 -12.95
C PHE A 57 3.68 -18.79 -13.32
N LYS A 58 3.37 -19.05 -14.59
CA LYS A 58 1.99 -19.11 -15.07
C LYS A 58 1.20 -20.25 -14.42
N LEU A 59 1.81 -21.43 -14.31
CA LEU A 59 1.23 -22.61 -13.66
C LEU A 59 0.95 -22.36 -12.18
N THR A 60 1.91 -21.80 -11.45
CA THR A 60 1.75 -21.45 -10.03
C THR A 60 0.65 -20.41 -9.82
N ARG A 61 0.55 -19.42 -10.70
CA ARG A 61 -0.52 -18.42 -10.66
C ARG A 61 -1.90 -19.06 -10.87
N GLU A 62 -2.01 -19.98 -11.82
CA GLU A 62 -3.26 -20.70 -12.11
C GLU A 62 -3.68 -21.59 -10.93
N ILE A 63 -2.78 -22.44 -10.42
CA ILE A 63 -3.04 -23.28 -9.25
C ILE A 63 -3.42 -22.41 -8.03
N GLY A 64 -2.76 -21.27 -7.87
CA GLY A 64 -3.06 -20.30 -6.81
C GLY A 64 -4.46 -19.68 -6.90
N ASN A 65 -5.03 -19.57 -8.10
CA ASN A 65 -6.43 -19.16 -8.30
C ASN A 65 -7.38 -20.31 -8.04
N GLN A 66 -7.10 -21.50 -8.58
CA GLN A 66 -7.91 -22.70 -8.38
C GLN A 66 -8.06 -23.04 -6.90
N LYS A 67 -6.99 -22.91 -6.11
CA LYS A 67 -6.99 -23.13 -4.67
C LYS A 67 -7.96 -22.23 -3.88
N LYS A 68 -8.31 -21.06 -4.42
CA LYS A 68 -9.29 -20.15 -3.79
C LYS A 68 -10.73 -20.52 -4.12
N ILE A 69 -10.94 -21.07 -5.31
CA ILE A 69 -12.25 -21.48 -5.82
C ILE A 69 -12.61 -22.85 -5.21
N ASN A 70 -11.71 -23.81 -5.39
CA ASN A 70 -11.90 -25.21 -5.03
C ASN A 70 -11.34 -25.49 -3.63
N LEU A 71 -12.05 -25.03 -2.59
CA LEU A 71 -11.64 -25.18 -1.19
C LEU A 71 -11.57 -26.64 -0.71
N GLN A 72 -12.33 -27.54 -1.34
CA GLN A 72 -12.39 -28.97 -0.99
C GLN A 72 -11.07 -29.69 -1.27
N VAL A 73 -10.43 -29.40 -2.41
CA VAL A 73 -9.13 -29.96 -2.84
C VAL A 73 -7.95 -29.01 -2.62
N LYS A 74 -8.11 -28.11 -1.65
CA LYS A 74 -7.13 -27.07 -1.36
C LYS A 74 -5.78 -27.67 -0.94
N SER A 75 -5.79 -28.79 -0.24
CA SER A 75 -4.58 -29.49 0.23
C SER A 75 -3.76 -30.06 -0.92
N GLU A 76 -4.38 -30.76 -1.88
CA GLU A 76 -3.67 -31.31 -3.04
C GLU A 76 -3.14 -30.19 -3.92
N LEU A 77 -3.95 -29.17 -4.21
CA LEU A 77 -3.52 -28.00 -4.98
C LEU A 77 -2.38 -27.23 -4.29
N GLU A 78 -2.35 -27.16 -2.96
CA GLU A 78 -1.21 -26.58 -2.22
C GLU A 78 0.07 -27.41 -2.40
N ALA A 79 -0.04 -28.74 -2.50
CA ALA A 79 1.11 -29.61 -2.77
C ALA A 79 1.67 -29.37 -4.18
N PHE A 80 0.83 -29.31 -5.21
CA PHE A 80 1.23 -28.97 -6.58
C PHE A 80 1.81 -27.54 -6.68
N TYR A 81 1.20 -26.58 -5.98
CA TYR A 81 1.72 -25.22 -5.86
C TYR A 81 3.13 -25.18 -5.27
N ARG A 82 3.42 -26.01 -4.25
CA ARG A 82 4.77 -26.15 -3.68
C ARG A 82 5.74 -26.81 -4.65
N LYS A 83 5.33 -27.87 -5.36
CA LYS A 83 6.18 -28.55 -6.37
C LYS A 83 6.66 -27.59 -7.46
N SER A 84 5.74 -26.82 -8.06
CA SER A 84 6.08 -25.85 -9.11
C SER A 84 6.99 -24.72 -8.61
N ARG A 85 6.78 -24.24 -7.38
CA ARG A 85 7.69 -23.26 -6.76
C ARG A 85 9.07 -23.82 -6.47
N LYS A 86 9.13 -25.04 -5.94
CA LYS A 86 10.39 -25.72 -5.64
C LYS A 86 11.23 -25.90 -6.91
N PHE A 87 10.61 -26.35 -8.00
CA PHE A 87 11.28 -26.46 -9.31
C PHE A 87 11.98 -25.16 -9.73
N THR A 88 11.35 -24.00 -9.56
CA THR A 88 11.99 -22.72 -9.92
C THR A 88 13.21 -22.39 -9.06
N VAL A 89 13.22 -22.82 -7.80
CA VAL A 89 14.36 -22.63 -6.88
C VAL A 89 15.46 -23.63 -7.22
N ASP A 90 15.10 -24.90 -7.39
CA ASP A 90 16.03 -25.97 -7.75
C ASP A 90 16.75 -25.64 -9.08
N LEU A 91 16.07 -25.01 -10.06
CA LEU A 91 16.68 -24.56 -11.30
C LEU A 91 17.74 -23.46 -11.10
N LEU A 92 17.54 -22.58 -10.11
CA LEU A 92 18.53 -21.55 -9.75
C LEU A 92 19.70 -22.13 -8.95
N ASP A 93 19.47 -23.16 -8.14
CA ASP A 93 20.52 -23.85 -7.37
C ASP A 93 21.52 -24.58 -8.28
N VAL A 94 21.10 -24.95 -9.49
CA VAL A 94 21.96 -25.58 -10.51
C VAL A 94 22.88 -24.57 -11.19
N CYS A 95 22.53 -23.29 -11.21
CA CYS A 95 23.38 -22.27 -11.84
C CYS A 95 24.62 -21.99 -10.98
N GLU A 96 25.81 -22.12 -11.58
CA GLU A 96 27.07 -21.94 -10.85
C GLU A 96 27.53 -20.47 -10.89
N ASN A 97 27.22 -19.76 -11.98
CA ASN A 97 27.76 -18.43 -12.26
C ASN A 97 26.67 -17.38 -12.50
N ASN A 98 26.98 -16.11 -12.20
CA ASN A 98 26.08 -14.99 -12.46
C ASN A 98 25.70 -14.84 -13.95
N GLN A 99 26.57 -15.27 -14.86
CA GLN A 99 26.28 -15.28 -16.31
C GLN A 99 25.17 -16.28 -16.65
N GLU A 100 25.21 -17.49 -16.10
CA GLU A 100 24.16 -18.50 -16.32
C GLU A 100 22.81 -18.03 -15.75
N VAL A 101 22.83 -17.38 -14.58
CA VAL A 101 21.62 -16.80 -13.98
C VAL A 101 21.07 -15.67 -14.85
N THR A 102 21.94 -14.85 -15.43
CA THR A 102 21.59 -13.75 -16.34
C THR A 102 20.96 -14.31 -17.62
N VAL A 103 21.56 -15.35 -18.21
CA VAL A 103 21.02 -16.07 -19.38
C VAL A 103 19.68 -16.74 -19.05
N LEU A 104 19.58 -17.45 -17.92
CA LEU A 104 18.38 -18.13 -17.47
C LEU A 104 17.20 -17.17 -17.27
N LEU A 105 17.48 -15.97 -16.78
CA LEU A 105 16.49 -14.91 -16.60
C LEU A 105 16.26 -14.11 -17.90
N ASN A 106 16.73 -14.60 -19.06
CA ASN A 106 16.69 -13.95 -20.38
C ASN A 106 17.09 -12.47 -20.34
N PHE A 107 18.18 -12.15 -19.65
CA PHE A 107 18.85 -10.86 -19.80
C PHE A 107 19.66 -10.89 -21.09
N ASP A 108 19.11 -10.39 -22.20
CA ASP A 108 19.89 -10.10 -23.40
C ASP A 108 20.95 -9.03 -23.05
N GLU A 109 22.23 -9.30 -23.30
CA GLU A 109 23.31 -8.31 -23.19
C GLU A 109 23.18 -7.21 -24.28
N ASP A 110 22.66 -7.58 -25.46
CA ASP A 110 22.57 -6.71 -26.65
C ASP A 110 21.38 -5.74 -26.65
N ASP A 111 20.34 -6.02 -25.85
CA ASP A 111 19.16 -5.15 -25.78
C ASP A 111 19.29 -4.18 -24.59
N LEU A 112 19.84 -3.00 -24.88
CA LEU A 112 20.10 -1.89 -23.95
C LEU A 112 18.83 -1.29 -23.29
N SER A 113 17.70 -1.99 -23.36
CA SER A 113 16.49 -1.62 -22.63
C SER A 113 16.45 -2.36 -21.30
N GLU A 114 16.80 -1.66 -20.21
CA GLU A 114 16.58 -2.12 -18.83
C GLU A 114 15.17 -2.67 -18.55
N LYS A 115 14.20 -2.38 -19.44
CA LYS A 115 12.82 -2.89 -19.39
C LYS A 115 12.72 -4.41 -19.62
N LYS A 116 13.58 -5.04 -20.44
CA LYS A 116 13.57 -6.51 -20.63
C LYS A 116 14.13 -7.22 -19.39
N LYS A 117 15.23 -6.68 -18.83
CA LYS A 117 15.96 -7.15 -17.63
C LYS A 117 15.06 -7.42 -16.41
N ILE A 118 13.96 -6.67 -16.29
CA ILE A 118 13.08 -6.72 -15.11
C ILE A 118 11.80 -7.57 -15.36
N LYS A 119 11.50 -7.95 -16.60
CA LYS A 119 10.20 -8.55 -16.96
C LYS A 119 9.95 -9.91 -16.29
N ILE A 120 10.92 -10.82 -16.32
CA ILE A 120 10.79 -12.17 -15.73
C ILE A 120 10.72 -12.10 -14.21
N LEU A 121 11.52 -11.22 -13.59
CA LEU A 121 11.46 -10.97 -12.15
C LEU A 121 10.07 -10.42 -11.74
N MET A 122 9.50 -9.51 -12.54
CA MET A 122 8.14 -9.02 -12.28
C MET A 122 7.07 -10.09 -12.50
N GLU A 123 7.25 -11.00 -13.46
CA GLU A 123 6.39 -12.17 -13.61
C GLU A 123 6.45 -13.07 -12.37
N ALA A 124 7.64 -13.34 -11.84
CA ALA A 124 7.84 -14.09 -10.60
C ALA A 124 7.14 -13.42 -9.40
N VAL A 125 7.23 -12.09 -9.29
CA VAL A 125 6.54 -11.30 -8.24
C VAL A 125 5.03 -11.44 -8.37
N VAL A 126 4.49 -11.30 -9.58
CA VAL A 126 3.05 -11.44 -9.86
C VAL A 126 2.57 -12.86 -9.57
N ALA A 127 3.37 -13.87 -9.89
CA ALA A 127 3.11 -15.28 -9.58
C ALA A 127 3.35 -15.65 -8.10
N LYS A 128 3.89 -14.73 -7.29
CA LYS A 128 4.16 -14.89 -5.85
C LYS A 128 5.22 -15.96 -5.52
N HIS A 129 6.25 -16.12 -6.36
CA HIS A 129 7.40 -16.99 -6.10
C HIS A 129 8.38 -16.32 -5.12
N LYS A 130 8.02 -16.29 -3.84
CA LYS A 130 8.83 -15.59 -2.81
C LYS A 130 10.20 -16.20 -2.58
N GLU A 131 10.31 -17.53 -2.59
CA GLU A 131 11.58 -18.25 -2.39
C GLU A 131 12.55 -18.02 -3.56
N PHE A 132 12.05 -18.09 -4.80
CA PHE A 132 12.82 -17.77 -6.01
C PHE A 132 13.40 -16.36 -5.95
N ILE A 133 12.58 -15.36 -5.60
CA ILE A 133 13.04 -13.97 -5.51
C ILE A 133 14.04 -13.80 -4.38
N ALA A 134 13.80 -14.44 -3.23
CA ALA A 134 14.69 -14.41 -2.08
C ALA A 134 15.99 -15.22 -2.27
N HIS A 135 16.14 -15.90 -3.41
CA HIS A 135 17.31 -16.70 -3.72
C HIS A 135 18.59 -15.84 -3.76
N ARG A 136 19.71 -16.38 -3.29
CA ARG A 136 20.98 -15.65 -3.16
C ARG A 136 21.43 -15.03 -4.48
N HIS A 137 21.41 -15.79 -5.57
CA HIS A 137 21.83 -15.30 -6.88
C HIS A 137 20.93 -14.18 -7.41
N VAL A 138 19.60 -14.29 -7.23
CA VAL A 138 18.66 -13.24 -7.65
C VAL A 138 18.83 -11.97 -6.82
N GLN A 139 19.04 -12.10 -5.50
CA GLN A 139 19.30 -10.97 -4.62
C GLN A 139 20.64 -10.28 -4.92
N GLN A 140 21.69 -11.05 -5.25
CA GLN A 140 22.98 -10.49 -5.67
C GLN A 140 22.85 -9.73 -7.00
N LEU A 141 22.13 -10.27 -7.98
CA LEU A 141 21.87 -9.59 -9.24
C LEU A 141 21.07 -8.29 -9.03
N LEU A 142 20.02 -8.33 -8.20
CA LEU A 142 19.24 -7.15 -7.84
C LEU A 142 20.09 -6.08 -7.15
N HIS A 143 20.99 -6.49 -6.25
CA HIS A 143 21.92 -5.57 -5.59
C HIS A 143 22.87 -4.90 -6.59
N THR A 144 23.36 -5.62 -7.60
CA THR A 144 24.19 -5.06 -8.67
C THR A 144 23.41 -4.07 -9.55
N ILE A 145 22.12 -4.32 -9.79
CA ILE A 145 21.25 -3.39 -10.54
C ILE A 145 20.89 -2.16 -9.69
N GLU A 146 20.69 -2.34 -8.38
CA GLU A 146 20.33 -1.27 -7.46
C GLU A 146 21.51 -0.33 -7.17
N HIS A 147 22.74 -0.84 -7.17
CA HIS A 147 23.95 -0.07 -6.90
C HIS A 147 24.82 0.16 -8.14
N PRO A 148 24.90 1.43 -8.55
CA PRO A 148 26.22 2.04 -8.58
C PRO A 148 26.21 3.41 -7.87
N SER A 149 27.23 3.67 -7.05
CA SER A 149 27.63 5.00 -6.55
C SER A 149 26.81 5.71 -5.46
N TRP A 150 26.48 5.06 -4.33
CA TRP A 150 26.33 5.84 -3.08
C TRP A 150 27.74 6.11 -2.52
N PRO A 151 28.22 7.38 -2.50
CA PRO A 151 29.62 7.67 -2.24
C PRO A 151 30.02 7.58 -0.76
N TRP A 152 29.06 7.41 0.16
CA TRP A 152 29.31 7.45 1.60
C TRP A 152 29.07 6.07 2.21
N SER A 153 30.15 5.43 2.61
CA SER A 153 30.10 4.17 3.36
C SER A 153 29.15 4.28 4.56
N ILE A 154 28.29 3.28 4.74
CA ILE A 154 27.29 3.15 5.83
C ILE A 154 27.97 3.00 7.21
N ILE A 155 29.31 3.03 7.26
CA ILE A 155 30.14 2.69 8.42
C ILE A 155 30.01 3.69 9.58
N GLU A 156 29.46 4.89 9.38
CA GLU A 156 29.28 5.87 10.47
C GLU A 156 27.85 6.45 10.49
N PHE A 157 27.02 5.95 11.42
CA PHE A 157 25.59 6.31 11.56
C PHE A 157 25.35 7.82 11.79
N LEU A 158 26.11 8.45 12.69
CA LEU A 158 25.97 9.86 13.05
C LEU A 158 26.28 10.85 11.90
N PRO A 159 27.47 10.80 11.24
CA PRO A 159 27.73 11.67 10.10
C PRO A 159 26.91 11.29 8.87
N GLY A 160 26.42 10.05 8.77
CA GLY A 160 25.43 9.66 7.77
C GLY A 160 24.10 10.41 7.92
N ILE A 161 23.58 10.55 9.16
CA ILE A 161 22.36 11.31 9.45
C ILE A 161 22.53 12.78 9.09
N LEU A 162 23.64 13.41 9.47
CA LEU A 162 23.88 14.82 9.18
C LEU A 162 23.90 15.08 7.67
N LYS A 163 24.57 14.21 6.90
CA LYS A 163 24.60 14.29 5.43
C LYS A 163 23.21 14.10 4.82
N TYR A 164 22.40 13.20 5.37
CA TYR A 164 21.02 12.99 4.93
C TYR A 164 20.12 14.20 5.22
N ILE A 165 20.24 14.82 6.40
CA ILE A 165 19.53 16.05 6.74
C ILE A 165 19.92 17.17 5.77
N LEU A 166 21.23 17.36 5.54
CA LEU A 166 21.72 18.36 4.60
C LEU A 166 21.20 18.11 3.17
N TYR A 167 21.21 16.85 2.72
CA TYR A 167 20.61 16.45 1.44
C TYR A 167 19.12 16.79 1.36
N THR A 168 18.38 16.55 2.43
CA THR A 168 16.93 16.83 2.51
C THR A 168 16.65 18.33 2.40
N LEU A 169 17.42 19.15 3.12
CA LEU A 169 17.28 20.61 3.10
C LEU A 169 17.64 21.20 1.73
N THR A 170 18.64 20.63 1.06
CA THR A 170 19.13 21.09 -0.25
C THR A 170 18.42 20.43 -1.43
N PHE A 171 17.46 19.53 -1.19
CA PHE A 171 16.70 18.81 -2.23
C PHE A 171 16.12 19.69 -3.35
N PRO A 172 15.47 20.85 -3.10
CA PRO A 172 14.92 21.67 -4.19
C PRO A 172 16.00 22.15 -5.17
N ILE A 173 17.21 22.42 -4.68
CA ILE A 173 18.36 22.80 -5.51
C ILE A 173 18.77 21.61 -6.37
N TRP A 174 18.88 20.42 -5.79
CA TRP A 174 19.23 19.20 -6.52
C TRP A 174 18.18 18.81 -7.57
N ALA A 175 16.89 18.96 -7.24
CA ALA A 175 15.79 18.71 -8.18
C ALA A 175 15.83 19.67 -9.36
N PHE A 176 16.11 20.96 -9.12
CA PHE A 176 16.27 21.96 -10.17
C PHE A 176 17.45 21.62 -11.10
N VAL A 177 18.60 21.28 -10.52
CA VAL A 177 19.80 20.84 -11.27
C VAL A 177 19.49 19.61 -12.11
N PHE A 178 18.78 18.63 -11.55
CA PHE A 178 18.43 17.40 -12.27
C PHE A 178 17.55 17.65 -13.50
N ILE A 179 16.62 18.63 -13.42
CA ILE A 179 15.70 18.96 -14.53
C ILE A 179 16.38 19.81 -15.59
N PHE A 180 17.11 20.86 -15.20
CA PHE A 180 17.59 21.89 -16.13
C PHE A 180 19.08 21.76 -16.50
N TRP A 181 19.89 21.16 -15.63
CA TRP A 181 21.35 21.11 -15.74
C TRP A 181 21.91 19.70 -15.59
N ARG A 182 21.24 18.73 -16.23
CA ARG A 182 21.65 17.33 -16.19
C ARG A 182 23.03 17.10 -16.80
N ASP A 183 23.39 17.87 -17.82
CA ASP A 183 24.62 17.71 -18.62
C ASP A 183 25.71 18.75 -18.29
N CYS A 184 25.68 19.36 -17.09
CA CYS A 184 26.71 20.31 -16.67
C CYS A 184 28.08 19.65 -16.46
N ASP A 185 29.16 20.35 -16.86
CA ASP A 185 30.55 19.91 -16.72
C ASP A 185 31.08 19.92 -15.26
N ILE A 186 30.29 20.44 -14.31
CA ILE A 186 30.71 20.52 -12.91
C ILE A 186 30.55 19.14 -12.24
N LEU A 187 31.69 18.49 -12.00
CA LEU A 187 31.81 17.11 -11.52
C LEU A 187 30.91 16.74 -10.32
N TRP A 188 30.72 17.64 -9.36
CA TRP A 188 29.92 17.34 -8.15
C TRP A 188 28.40 17.30 -8.40
N LEU A 189 27.91 18.05 -9.39
CA LEU A 189 26.49 18.26 -9.73
C LEU A 189 26.09 17.14 -10.67
N GLN A 190 26.98 16.78 -11.60
CA GLN A 190 26.84 15.61 -12.45
C GLN A 190 26.76 14.31 -11.63
N LYS A 191 27.63 14.15 -10.61
CA LYS A 191 27.56 12.98 -9.70
C LYS A 191 26.23 12.91 -8.95
N MET A 192 25.71 14.03 -8.44
CA MET A 192 24.41 14.04 -7.74
C MET A 192 23.22 13.82 -8.68
N SER A 193 23.25 14.40 -9.87
CA SER A 193 22.23 14.19 -10.90
C SER A 193 22.18 12.72 -11.35
N HIS A 194 23.36 12.11 -11.59
CA HIS A 194 23.47 10.68 -11.90
C HIS A 194 22.97 9.82 -10.75
N PHE A 195 23.32 10.15 -9.50
CA PHE A 195 22.82 9.47 -8.33
C PHE A 195 21.29 9.50 -8.25
N MET A 196 20.65 10.66 -8.45
CA MET A 196 19.18 10.77 -8.46
C MET A 196 18.50 10.01 -9.60
N ALA A 197 19.22 9.69 -10.68
CA ALA A 197 18.72 8.84 -11.74
C ALA A 197 18.62 7.35 -11.33
N THR A 198 19.47 6.90 -10.41
CA THR A 198 19.48 5.51 -9.89
C THR A 198 18.21 5.18 -9.11
N PRO A 199 17.78 3.90 -9.05
CA PRO A 199 16.60 3.49 -8.29
C PRO A 199 16.73 3.80 -6.79
N PHE A 200 17.91 3.60 -6.22
CA PHE A 200 18.18 3.93 -4.82
C PHE A 200 18.12 5.45 -4.57
N GLY A 201 18.69 6.27 -5.46
CA GLY A 201 18.61 7.73 -5.35
C GLY A 201 17.20 8.28 -5.43
N LYS A 202 16.34 7.70 -6.29
CA LYS A 202 14.91 7.99 -6.31
C LYS A 202 14.25 7.63 -4.98
N PHE A 203 14.53 6.45 -4.42
CA PHE A 203 14.00 6.05 -3.13
C PHE A 203 14.41 7.01 -2.00
N VAL A 204 15.68 7.37 -1.90
CA VAL A 204 16.20 8.32 -0.90
C VAL A 204 15.54 9.69 -1.07
N SER A 205 15.44 10.19 -2.30
CA SER A 205 14.73 11.44 -2.65
C SER A 205 13.27 11.42 -2.20
N HIS A 206 12.56 10.32 -2.50
CA HIS A 206 11.15 10.14 -2.12
C HIS A 206 10.95 10.10 -0.60
N THR A 207 11.87 9.44 0.10
CA THR A 207 11.82 9.35 1.56
C THR A 207 12.12 10.71 2.19
N SER A 208 13.13 11.40 1.66
CA SER A 208 13.59 12.72 2.12
C SER A 208 12.49 13.77 2.07
N HIS A 209 11.84 13.96 0.92
CA HIS A 209 10.77 14.95 0.81
C HIS A 209 9.55 14.62 1.67
N TYR A 210 9.27 13.34 1.87
CA TYR A 210 8.15 12.90 2.70
C TYR A 210 8.43 13.14 4.18
N CYS A 211 9.66 12.89 4.63
CA CYS A 211 10.10 13.25 5.97
C CYS A 211 10.01 14.77 6.19
N ALA A 212 10.44 15.58 5.21
CA ALA A 212 10.31 17.04 5.29
C ALA A 212 8.84 17.49 5.39
N PHE A 213 7.93 16.87 4.62
CA PHE A 213 6.49 17.10 4.72
C PHE A 213 5.95 16.81 6.12
N VAL A 214 6.33 15.68 6.73
CA VAL A 214 5.89 15.35 8.10
C VAL A 214 6.44 16.34 9.12
N VAL A 215 7.70 16.78 8.99
CA VAL A 215 8.27 17.81 9.86
C VAL A 215 7.50 19.14 9.72
N LEU A 216 7.15 19.54 8.49
CA LEU A 216 6.32 20.73 8.26
C LEU A 216 4.94 20.60 8.90
N LEU A 217 4.31 19.42 8.86
CA LEU A 217 3.05 19.16 9.56
C LEU A 217 3.20 19.32 11.08
N PHE A 218 4.29 18.83 11.67
CA PHE A 218 4.57 19.04 13.10
C PHE A 218 4.76 20.51 13.44
N ILE A 219 5.50 21.26 12.63
CA ILE A 219 5.70 22.70 12.82
C ILE A 219 4.36 23.44 12.70
N SER A 220 3.54 23.11 11.72
CA SER A 220 2.19 23.68 11.55
C SER A 220 1.30 23.35 12.75
N SER A 221 1.31 22.11 13.24
CA SER A 221 0.51 21.69 14.40
C SER A 221 0.99 22.31 15.73
N ALA A 222 2.26 22.70 15.84
CA ALA A 222 2.81 23.33 17.04
C ALA A 222 2.53 24.84 17.11
N ARG A 223 2.01 25.44 16.03
CA ARG A 223 1.67 26.86 16.01
C ARG A 223 0.30 27.08 16.61
N GLU A 224 0.24 28.02 17.54
CA GLU A 224 -0.98 28.43 18.23
C GLU A 224 -1.79 29.47 17.43
N TYR A 225 -1.16 30.15 16.47
CA TYR A 225 -1.80 31.14 15.60
C TYR A 225 -2.35 30.49 14.33
N HIS A 226 -3.68 30.51 14.18
CA HIS A 226 -4.45 29.96 13.06
C HIS A 226 -4.47 30.84 11.79
N GLU A 227 -3.49 31.73 11.64
CA GLU A 227 -3.34 32.47 10.39
C GLU A 227 -2.65 31.60 9.31
N PRO A 228 -3.22 31.37 8.10
CA PRO A 228 -2.54 30.92 6.89
C PRO A 228 -1.30 31.72 6.62
N SER A 229 -0.27 31.21 7.26
CA SER A 229 1.09 31.52 6.97
C SER A 229 1.53 30.82 5.71
N VAL A 230 2.70 31.22 5.22
CA VAL A 230 3.38 30.58 4.09
C VAL A 230 3.49 29.05 4.28
N ILE A 231 3.54 28.55 5.52
CA ILE A 231 3.62 27.11 5.83
C ILE A 231 2.35 26.37 5.42
N GLU A 232 1.16 26.92 5.66
CA GLU A 232 -0.12 26.24 5.32
C GLU A 232 -0.32 26.17 3.81
N TYR A 233 -0.02 27.27 3.10
CA TYR A 233 -0.03 27.28 1.63
C TYR A 233 1.01 26.31 1.05
N LEU A 234 2.21 26.23 1.65
CA LEU A 234 3.24 25.27 1.24
C LEU A 234 2.77 23.82 1.47
N LEU A 235 2.14 23.53 2.61
CA LEU A 235 1.60 22.21 2.92
C LEU A 235 0.50 21.81 1.94
N SER A 236 -0.46 22.69 1.67
CA SER A 236 -1.51 22.44 0.67
C SER A 236 -0.89 22.22 -0.72
N ALA A 237 0.07 23.05 -1.14
CA ALA A 237 0.78 22.85 -2.41
C ALA A 237 1.50 21.49 -2.49
N ILE A 238 2.15 21.06 -1.41
CA ILE A 238 2.77 19.73 -1.33
C ILE A 238 1.71 18.63 -1.44
N VAL A 239 0.58 18.73 -0.73
CA VAL A 239 -0.53 17.76 -0.80
C VAL A 239 -1.08 17.66 -2.22
N TRP A 240 -1.36 18.78 -2.88
CA TRP A 240 -1.83 18.80 -4.27
C TRP A 240 -0.80 18.21 -5.22
N SER A 241 0.49 18.48 -5.03
CA SER A 241 1.56 17.86 -5.82
C SER A 241 1.61 16.33 -5.64
N MET A 242 1.41 15.83 -4.40
CA MET A 242 1.32 14.40 -4.11
C MET A 242 0.07 13.78 -4.74
N CYS A 243 -1.06 14.49 -4.73
CA CYS A 243 -2.29 14.04 -5.41
C CYS A 243 -2.08 13.89 -6.91
N ILE A 244 -1.46 14.88 -7.57
CA ILE A 244 -1.11 14.81 -8.99
C ILE A 244 -0.17 13.64 -9.25
N GLN A 245 0.88 13.47 -8.43
CA GLN A 245 1.81 12.36 -8.56
C GLN A 245 1.09 11.00 -8.47
N GLN A 246 0.19 10.81 -7.49
CA GLN A 246 -0.57 9.57 -7.35
C GLN A 246 -1.53 9.34 -8.52
N PHE A 247 -2.20 10.40 -8.99
CA PHE A 247 -3.06 10.31 -10.16
C PHE A 247 -2.29 9.89 -11.41
N LEU A 248 -1.09 10.44 -11.64
CA LEU A 248 -0.23 10.05 -12.77
C LEU A 248 0.23 8.59 -12.68
N ILE A 249 0.60 8.13 -11.48
CA ILE A 249 0.96 6.71 -11.24
C ILE A 249 -0.24 5.82 -11.54
N PHE A 250 -1.42 6.16 -11.01
CA PHE A 250 -2.66 5.44 -11.24
C PHE A 250 -3.03 5.40 -12.73
N TRP A 251 -2.90 6.53 -13.45
CA TRP A 251 -3.16 6.62 -14.88
C TRP A 251 -2.24 5.70 -15.69
N LYS A 252 -0.93 5.71 -15.38
CA LYS A 252 0.06 4.84 -16.01
C LYS A 252 -0.26 3.36 -15.79
N GLU A 253 -0.71 2.97 -14.60
CA GLU A 253 -1.11 1.59 -14.30
C GLU A 253 -2.46 1.20 -14.94
N THR A 254 -3.36 2.17 -15.12
CA THR A 254 -4.69 1.98 -15.73
C THR A 254 -4.61 1.68 -17.23
N CYS A 255 -3.66 2.27 -17.96
CA CYS A 255 -3.38 1.91 -19.36
C CYS A 255 -3.00 0.42 -19.54
N CYS A 256 -2.59 -0.25 -18.46
CA CYS A 256 -2.29 -1.67 -18.42
C CYS A 256 -3.39 -2.48 -17.69
N TRP A 257 -4.69 -2.25 -17.94
CA TRP A 257 -5.82 -3.13 -17.54
C TRP A 257 -5.93 -3.48 -16.03
N ARG A 258 -5.20 -2.79 -15.13
CA ARG A 258 -4.94 -3.29 -13.77
C ARG A 258 -5.24 -2.30 -12.63
N CYS A 259 -6.32 -1.51 -12.72
CA CYS A 259 -6.75 -0.60 -11.62
C CYS A 259 -6.93 -1.31 -10.27
N CYS A 260 -7.40 -2.56 -10.29
CA CYS A 260 -7.61 -3.37 -9.07
C CYS A 260 -6.31 -3.78 -8.36
N CYS A 261 -5.16 -3.74 -9.04
CA CYS A 261 -3.88 -4.09 -8.40
C CYS A 261 -3.26 -2.92 -7.65
N TYR A 262 -3.48 -1.67 -8.08
CA TYR A 262 -3.02 -0.48 -7.34
C TYR A 262 -3.55 -0.53 -5.91
N PHE A 263 -4.87 -0.67 -5.75
CA PHE A 263 -5.51 -0.78 -4.44
C PHE A 263 -5.29 -2.10 -3.70
N HIS A 264 -4.63 -3.10 -4.29
CA HIS A 264 -4.29 -4.32 -3.56
C HIS A 264 -3.14 -4.09 -2.55
N SER A 265 -2.29 -3.08 -2.79
CA SER A 265 -1.22 -2.72 -1.85
C SER A 265 -1.78 -1.98 -0.65
N ARG A 266 -1.56 -2.51 0.55
CA ARG A 266 -2.04 -1.94 1.83
C ARG A 266 -1.56 -0.50 2.06
N TRP A 267 -0.30 -0.23 1.75
CA TRP A 267 0.29 1.10 1.92
C TRP A 267 -0.28 2.13 0.96
N ASN A 268 -0.65 1.67 -0.22
CA ASN A 268 -1.24 2.52 -1.22
C ASN A 268 -2.69 2.91 -0.87
N GLN A 269 -3.42 1.97 -0.24
CA GLN A 269 -4.72 2.28 0.38
C GLN A 269 -4.57 3.35 1.48
N VAL A 270 -3.59 3.20 2.38
CA VAL A 270 -3.31 4.18 3.45
C VAL A 270 -3.01 5.55 2.86
N LEU A 271 -2.14 5.63 1.84
CA LEU A 271 -1.80 6.88 1.17
C LEU A 271 -3.01 7.54 0.51
N THR A 272 -3.85 6.75 -0.16
CA THR A 272 -5.06 7.27 -0.80
C THR A 272 -6.03 7.84 0.23
N VAL A 273 -6.28 7.12 1.33
CA VAL A 273 -7.15 7.59 2.42
C VAL A 273 -6.60 8.86 3.06
N MET A 274 -5.29 8.93 3.29
CA MET A 274 -4.60 10.12 3.81
C MET A 274 -4.79 11.33 2.88
N LEU A 275 -4.57 11.16 1.57
CA LEU A 275 -4.72 12.25 0.60
C LEU A 275 -6.17 12.71 0.45
N ILE A 276 -7.13 11.80 0.45
CA ILE A 276 -8.57 12.15 0.45
C ILE A 276 -8.90 12.98 1.69
N GLY A 277 -8.38 12.61 2.86
CA GLY A 277 -8.59 13.36 4.10
C GLY A 277 -8.04 14.79 4.02
N PHE A 278 -6.83 14.99 3.49
CA PHE A 278 -6.27 16.33 3.29
C PHE A 278 -7.05 17.14 2.25
N VAL A 279 -7.47 16.54 1.13
CA VAL A 279 -8.29 17.24 0.12
C VAL A 279 -9.64 17.67 0.70
N ILE A 280 -10.30 16.80 1.49
CA ILE A 280 -11.55 17.16 2.18
C ILE A 280 -11.31 18.32 3.15
N SER A 281 -10.22 18.28 3.92
CA SER A 281 -9.83 19.37 4.83
C SER A 281 -9.67 20.68 4.07
N ASP A 282 -8.86 20.71 3.00
CA ASP A 282 -8.60 21.91 2.21
C ASP A 282 -9.88 22.49 1.58
N LEU A 283 -10.76 21.62 1.06
CA LEU A 283 -12.05 22.03 0.48
C LEU A 283 -12.99 22.62 1.55
N LEU A 284 -13.11 21.96 2.71
CA LEU A 284 -13.93 22.47 3.80
C LEU A 284 -13.37 23.79 4.36
N TRP A 285 -12.05 23.93 4.44
CA TRP A 285 -11.40 25.15 4.86
C TRP A 285 -11.70 26.31 3.88
N LEU A 286 -11.63 26.05 2.57
CA LEU A 286 -11.96 27.04 1.53
C LEU A 286 -13.43 27.48 1.60
N ILE A 287 -14.36 26.52 1.77
CA ILE A 287 -15.80 26.80 1.91
C ILE A 287 -16.08 27.57 3.21
N GLY A 288 -15.47 27.16 4.33
CA GLY A 288 -15.62 27.83 5.62
C GLY A 288 -15.09 29.27 5.60
N SER A 289 -13.91 29.48 5.03
CA SER A 289 -13.28 30.80 4.92
C SER A 289 -14.08 31.78 4.06
N THR A 290 -14.61 31.31 2.92
CA THR A 290 -15.48 32.12 2.06
C THR A 290 -16.83 32.45 2.72
N ALA A 291 -17.40 31.53 3.51
CA ALA A 291 -18.65 31.75 4.21
C ALA A 291 -18.55 32.77 5.37
N VAL A 292 -17.40 32.86 6.04
CA VAL A 292 -17.17 33.83 7.14
C VAL A 292 -16.70 35.20 6.62
N GLY A 293 -16.42 35.32 5.31
CA GLY A 293 -16.04 36.60 4.70
C GLY A 293 -14.72 37.16 5.24
N GLY A 294 -13.79 36.29 5.62
CA GLY A 294 -12.50 36.64 6.19
C GLY A 294 -12.13 35.78 7.40
N TRP A 295 -11.40 36.39 8.33
CA TRP A 295 -10.79 35.71 9.45
C TRP A 295 -11.80 35.32 10.53
N PRO A 296 -11.95 34.03 10.83
CA PRO A 296 -13.05 33.51 11.66
C PRO A 296 -12.93 33.83 13.15
N VAL A 297 -11.79 34.36 13.60
CA VAL A 297 -11.57 34.73 15.01
C VAL A 297 -12.14 36.12 15.32
N ASP A 298 -12.21 37.02 14.33
CA ASP A 298 -12.54 38.43 14.56
C ASP A 298 -13.99 38.78 14.20
N LYS A 299 -14.73 37.87 13.56
CA LYS A 299 -16.11 38.09 13.08
C LYS A 299 -17.03 37.02 13.63
N LEU A 300 -17.59 37.26 14.81
CA LEU A 300 -18.59 36.38 15.42
C LEU A 300 -19.84 37.19 15.81
N GLU A 301 -20.49 37.81 14.82
CA GLU A 301 -21.70 38.61 15.04
C GLU A 301 -22.97 37.98 14.43
N SER A 302 -22.85 37.09 13.43
CA SER A 302 -23.99 36.55 12.68
C SER A 302 -24.16 35.02 12.74
N ALA A 303 -25.40 34.54 12.58
CA ALA A 303 -25.74 33.11 12.47
C ALA A 303 -25.12 32.42 11.23
N SER A 304 -24.83 33.19 10.17
CA SER A 304 -24.05 32.71 9.01
C SER A 304 -22.61 32.36 9.40
N ASP A 305 -22.01 33.14 10.31
CA ASP A 305 -20.62 32.99 10.75
C ASP A 305 -20.48 31.75 11.66
N MET A 306 -21.51 31.46 12.46
CA MET A 306 -21.62 30.23 13.25
C MET A 306 -21.61 28.97 12.37
N ALA A 307 -22.27 28.98 11.22
CA ALA A 307 -22.24 27.85 10.29
C ALA A 307 -20.87 27.69 9.64
N GLY A 308 -20.23 28.80 9.24
CA GLY A 308 -18.85 28.80 8.71
C GLY A 308 -17.83 28.28 9.71
N HIS A 309 -17.93 28.67 10.99
CA HIS A 309 -17.05 28.20 12.06
C HIS A 309 -17.18 26.68 12.29
N ARG A 310 -18.40 26.12 12.22
CA ARG A 310 -18.62 24.67 12.31
C ARG A 310 -17.95 23.91 11.15
N ILE A 311 -17.99 24.45 9.94
CA ILE A 311 -17.34 23.87 8.76
C ILE A 311 -15.82 23.88 8.94
N LEU A 312 -15.27 24.97 9.48
CA LEU A 312 -13.84 25.09 9.75
C LEU A 312 -13.36 24.10 10.83
N LEU A 313 -14.14 23.91 11.90
CA LEU A 313 -13.84 22.90 12.92
C LEU A 313 -13.82 21.48 12.33
N LEU A 314 -14.74 21.21 11.41
CA LEU A 314 -14.78 19.95 10.67
C LEU A 314 -13.54 19.79 9.77
N ALA A 315 -13.12 20.86 9.09
CA ALA A 315 -11.87 20.89 8.32
C ALA A 315 -10.66 20.52 9.19
N ASN A 316 -10.50 21.18 10.35
CA ASN A 316 -9.41 20.92 11.31
C ASN A 316 -9.42 19.47 11.85
N SER A 317 -10.61 18.89 12.01
CA SER A 317 -10.77 17.49 12.42
C SER A 317 -10.24 16.53 11.34
N PHE A 318 -10.60 16.75 10.07
CA PHE A 318 -10.06 15.97 8.96
C PHE A 318 -8.55 16.18 8.75
N PHE A 319 -8.06 17.41 8.94
CA PHE A 319 -6.62 17.71 8.93
C PHE A 319 -5.87 16.88 9.97
N SER A 320 -6.36 16.83 11.21
CA SER A 320 -5.75 16.09 12.31
C SER A 320 -5.74 14.58 12.06
N ILE A 321 -6.83 14.01 11.56
CA ILE A 321 -6.90 12.60 11.18
C ILE A 321 -5.88 12.29 10.06
N SER A 322 -5.76 13.18 9.08
CA SER A 322 -4.84 13.03 7.96
C SER A 322 -3.38 13.14 8.39
N THR A 323 -3.08 14.04 9.35
CA THR A 323 -1.76 14.17 9.97
C THR A 323 -1.35 12.87 10.69
N VAL A 324 -2.25 12.27 11.47
CA VAL A 324 -2.00 10.95 12.11
C VAL A 324 -1.71 9.88 11.05
N MET A 325 -2.50 9.86 9.98
CA MET A 325 -2.28 8.92 8.86
C MET A 325 -0.94 9.16 8.16
N SER A 326 -0.46 10.40 8.07
CA SER A 326 0.82 10.72 7.47
C SER A 326 2.01 10.17 8.28
N VAL A 327 1.96 10.30 9.61
CA VAL A 327 2.96 9.69 10.49
C VAL A 327 2.91 8.16 10.39
N PHE A 328 1.71 7.57 10.32
CA PHE A 328 1.57 6.12 10.11
C PHE A 328 2.18 5.66 8.78
N TYR A 329 2.04 6.45 7.71
CA TYR A 329 2.58 6.14 6.39
C TYR A 329 4.11 6.15 6.34
N LEU A 330 4.82 6.85 7.25
CA LEU A 330 6.28 6.71 7.42
C LEU A 330 6.72 5.25 7.63
N GLY A 331 5.84 4.43 8.21
CA GLY A 331 6.04 2.98 8.33
C GLY A 331 6.38 2.30 7.00
N ASN A 332 5.98 2.84 5.86
CA ASN A 332 6.29 2.28 4.54
C ASN A 332 7.80 2.19 4.27
N PHE A 333 8.60 3.15 4.78
CA PHE A 333 10.05 3.21 4.57
C PHE A 333 10.82 2.24 5.45
N TRP A 334 10.29 1.92 6.63
CA TRP A 334 10.90 0.95 7.56
C TRP A 334 11.08 -0.45 6.96
N ARG A 335 10.29 -0.79 5.93
CA ARG A 335 10.38 -2.07 5.21
C ARG A 335 11.72 -2.31 4.51
N VAL A 336 12.44 -1.24 4.17
CA VAL A 336 13.71 -1.33 3.44
C VAL A 336 14.86 -1.70 4.37
N ASN A 337 14.74 -1.40 5.67
CA ASN A 337 15.75 -1.75 6.64
C ASN A 337 15.76 -3.26 6.92
N SER A 338 16.92 -3.90 6.81
CA SER A 338 17.12 -5.35 7.00
C SER A 338 16.65 -5.85 8.37
N LYS A 339 16.77 -5.04 9.43
CA LYS A 339 16.35 -5.41 10.79
C LYS A 339 14.88 -5.12 11.06
N SER A 340 14.39 -3.97 10.61
CA SER A 340 13.03 -3.50 10.95
C SER A 340 11.96 -4.06 10.01
N GLY A 341 12.31 -4.36 8.76
CA GLY A 341 11.38 -4.91 7.76
C GLY A 341 10.77 -6.25 8.17
N PRO A 342 11.55 -7.26 8.60
CA PRO A 342 11.01 -8.53 9.09
C PRO A 342 10.08 -8.36 10.30
N LEU A 343 10.46 -7.48 11.24
CA LEU A 343 9.65 -7.17 12.42
C LEU A 343 8.28 -6.61 12.00
N GLN A 344 8.26 -5.58 11.15
CA GLN A 344 7.03 -4.98 10.65
C GLN A 344 6.15 -5.99 9.91
N LEU A 345 6.75 -6.86 9.08
CA LEU A 345 6.03 -7.90 8.36
C LEU A 345 5.38 -8.92 9.32
N SER A 346 6.07 -9.27 10.41
CA SER A 346 5.53 -10.18 11.43
C SER A 346 4.33 -9.55 12.15
N THR A 347 4.42 -8.28 12.55
CA THR A 347 3.33 -7.52 13.17
C THR A 347 2.11 -7.45 12.24
N LEU A 348 2.31 -7.13 10.96
CA LEU A 348 1.23 -7.08 9.97
C LEU A 348 0.55 -8.43 9.71
N ARG A 349 1.28 -9.55 9.89
CA ARG A 349 0.67 -10.89 9.80
C ARG A 349 -0.18 -11.18 11.03
N MET A 350 0.34 -10.88 12.22
CA MET A 350 -0.35 -11.06 13.50
C MET A 350 -1.65 -10.25 13.59
N PHE A 351 -1.70 -9.05 12.99
CA PHE A 351 -2.92 -8.24 12.92
C PHE A 351 -4.13 -8.98 12.33
N LYS A 352 -3.92 -9.90 11.38
CA LYS A 352 -5.02 -10.69 10.82
C LYS A 352 -5.66 -11.63 11.83
N ASP A 353 -4.86 -12.16 12.75
CA ASP A 353 -5.32 -13.06 13.80
C ASP A 353 -5.92 -12.24 14.95
N ILE A 354 -5.30 -11.13 15.35
CA ILE A 354 -5.87 -10.17 16.32
C ILE A 354 -7.28 -9.75 15.89
N ARG A 355 -7.49 -9.43 14.61
CA ARG A 355 -8.82 -9.06 14.10
C ARG A 355 -9.87 -10.16 14.27
N LYS A 356 -9.50 -11.45 14.18
CA LYS A 356 -10.43 -12.55 14.43
C LYS A 356 -10.85 -12.59 15.89
N PHE A 357 -9.90 -12.46 16.81
CA PHE A 357 -10.17 -12.39 18.24
C PHE A 357 -10.99 -11.15 18.61
N LEU A 358 -10.71 -10.01 17.98
CA LEU A 358 -11.45 -8.77 18.18
C LEU A 358 -12.94 -8.91 17.83
N MET A 359 -13.28 -9.67 16.78
CA MET A 359 -14.70 -9.91 16.42
C MET A 359 -15.45 -10.66 17.52
N ILE A 360 -14.79 -11.65 18.16
CA ILE A 360 -15.37 -12.39 19.28
C ILE A 360 -15.54 -11.46 20.50
N PHE A 361 -14.49 -10.69 20.82
CA PHE A 361 -14.52 -9.72 21.91
C PHE A 361 -15.64 -8.69 21.73
N LEU A 362 -15.79 -8.13 20.52
CA LEU A 362 -16.81 -7.13 20.23
C LEU A 362 -18.22 -7.70 20.37
N GLY A 363 -18.43 -8.98 19.98
CA GLY A 363 -19.71 -9.66 20.18
C GLY A 363 -20.10 -9.76 21.66
N VAL A 364 -19.15 -10.15 22.52
CA VAL A 364 -19.35 -10.19 23.97
C VAL A 364 -19.58 -8.80 24.54
N PHE A 365 -18.75 -7.83 24.14
CA PHE A 365 -18.86 -6.44 24.59
C PHE A 365 -20.23 -5.83 24.26
N LEU A 366 -20.77 -6.08 23.06
CA LEU A 366 -22.10 -5.62 22.66
C LEU A 366 -23.22 -6.30 23.47
N ALA A 367 -23.12 -7.60 23.71
CA ALA A 367 -24.10 -8.31 24.54
C ALA A 367 -24.17 -7.73 25.95
N PHE A 368 -23.02 -7.49 26.59
CA PHE A 368 -22.95 -6.84 27.90
C PHE A 368 -23.45 -5.40 27.86
N SER A 369 -23.04 -4.61 26.85
CA SER A 369 -23.47 -3.22 26.70
C SER A 369 -25.00 -3.11 26.57
N LEU A 370 -25.65 -4.02 25.84
CA LEU A 370 -27.10 -4.09 25.73
C LEU A 370 -27.76 -4.50 27.04
N GLY A 371 -27.20 -5.48 27.76
CA GLY A 371 -27.69 -5.88 29.08
C GLY A 371 -27.65 -4.73 30.08
N VAL A 372 -26.51 -4.03 30.16
CA VAL A 372 -26.32 -2.85 31.00
C VAL A 372 -27.28 -1.72 30.60
N ARG A 373 -27.40 -1.42 29.30
CA ARG A 373 -28.34 -0.41 28.80
C ARG A 373 -29.78 -0.72 29.20
N ASN A 374 -30.20 -1.98 29.14
CA ASN A 374 -31.57 -2.37 29.50
C ASN A 374 -31.83 -2.19 31.01
N ILE A 375 -30.86 -2.52 31.86
CA ILE A 375 -30.96 -2.32 33.32
C ILE A 375 -31.11 -0.82 33.63
N TYR A 376 -30.21 0.02 33.09
CA TYR A 376 -30.24 1.46 33.37
C TYR A 376 -31.40 2.19 32.66
N SER A 377 -31.89 1.70 31.52
CA SER A 377 -33.04 2.30 30.85
C SER A 377 -34.30 2.29 31.70
N TYR A 378 -34.49 1.27 32.54
CA TYR A 378 -35.63 1.23 33.46
C TYR A 378 -35.47 2.26 34.58
N ARG A 379 -34.27 2.37 35.15
CA ARG A 379 -33.96 3.41 36.16
C ARG A 379 -34.16 4.82 35.61
N ASN A 380 -33.65 5.11 34.42
CA ASN A 380 -33.80 6.43 33.80
C ASN A 380 -35.28 6.77 33.52
N LYS A 381 -36.10 5.76 33.16
CA LYS A 381 -37.56 5.97 33.01
C LYS A 381 -38.23 6.26 34.35
N LEU A 382 -37.85 5.56 35.42
CA LEU A 382 -38.35 5.83 36.76
C LEU A 382 -37.92 7.23 37.24
N GLU A 383 -36.65 7.60 37.08
CA GLU A 383 -36.16 8.94 37.40
C GLU A 383 -36.87 10.03 36.58
N ALA A 384 -37.21 9.78 35.30
CA ALA A 384 -37.99 10.71 34.51
C ALA A 384 -39.45 10.85 34.98
N ILE A 385 -40.09 9.76 35.42
CA ILE A 385 -41.48 9.77 35.92
C ILE A 385 -41.55 10.43 37.29
N TYR A 386 -40.71 9.99 38.24
CA TYR A 386 -40.70 10.52 39.61
C TYR A 386 -40.07 11.90 39.68
N GLY A 387 -39.06 12.21 38.86
CA GLY A 387 -38.46 13.54 38.77
C GLY A 387 -39.42 14.61 38.23
N ASN A 388 -40.25 14.28 37.22
CA ASN A 388 -41.34 15.16 36.77
C ASN A 388 -42.49 15.20 37.78
N GLY A 389 -42.82 14.08 38.44
CA GLY A 389 -43.87 14.03 39.46
C GLY A 389 -43.54 14.89 40.69
N THR A 390 -42.28 14.91 41.12
CA THR A 390 -41.82 15.80 42.20
C THR A 390 -41.80 17.28 41.79
N ALA A 391 -41.59 17.59 40.50
CA ALA A 391 -41.68 18.97 40.01
C ALA A 391 -43.14 19.45 39.97
N GLN A 392 -44.08 18.61 39.50
CA GLN A 392 -45.51 18.92 39.51
C GLN A 392 -46.10 19.05 40.92
N SER A 393 -45.72 18.17 41.86
CA SER A 393 -46.21 18.26 43.25
C SER A 393 -45.71 19.51 43.98
N VAL A 394 -44.50 19.99 43.63
CA VAL A 394 -43.95 21.24 44.20
C VAL A 394 -44.61 22.47 43.58
N GLU A 395 -44.98 22.45 42.30
CA GLU A 395 -45.76 23.54 41.68
C GLU A 395 -47.20 23.63 42.21
N ASP A 396 -47.83 22.48 42.50
CA ASP A 396 -49.18 22.44 43.10
C ASP A 396 -49.17 22.92 44.57
N GLU A 397 -48.13 22.63 45.37
CA GLU A 397 -47.97 23.17 46.73
C GLU A 397 -47.62 24.67 46.77
N LEU A 398 -47.03 25.23 45.70
CA LEU A 398 -46.71 26.66 45.60
C LEU A 398 -47.86 27.52 45.04
N SER A 399 -48.94 26.90 44.57
CA SER A 399 -50.10 27.57 43.96
C SER A 399 -51.37 27.55 44.84
N THR A 400 -51.32 26.88 46.00
CA THR A 400 -52.29 27.01 47.10
C THR A 400 -51.73 27.86 48.23
#